data_AF-A0A822XEN1-F1
#
_entry.id   AF-A0A822XEN1-F1
#
_cell.length_a   1.000
_cell.length_b   1.000
_cell.length_c   1.000
_cell.angle_alpha   90.00
_cell.angle_beta   90.00
_cell.angle_gamma   90.00
#
_symmetry.space_group_name_H-M   'P 1'
#
loop_
_entity.id
_entity.type
_entity.pdbx_description
1 polymer ?
#
loop_
_entity_poly.entity_id
_entity_poly.type
_entity_poly.pdbx_seq_one_letter_code
_entity_poly.pdbx_strand_id
1 'polypeptide(L)'
;MKPLVDLISEQGRDLTEKAMVVLSSLATIPEARIAIVEEGGVTVLVEAIEVRSVKGKEFVVLKLLQLCADSVRNRGLLVREVGISPLVALSQTGTA
;
A
#
# COMPACT_ATOMS: atom_id res chain seq x y z
N MET A 1 -5.25 1.71 -14.33
CA MET A 1 -4.82 1.26 -13.00
C MET A 1 -5.77 1.79 -11.92
N LYS A 2 -6.32 2.99 -12.08
CA LYS A 2 -7.32 3.61 -11.21
C LYS A 2 -8.40 2.72 -10.57
N PRO A 3 -9.18 1.89 -11.29
CA PRO A 3 -10.26 1.12 -10.66
C PRO A 3 -9.76 0.13 -9.61
N LEU A 4 -8.54 -0.38 -9.79
CA LEU A 4 -7.91 -1.29 -8.84
C LEU A 4 -7.49 -0.57 -7.56
N VAL A 5 -6.95 0.66 -7.69
CA VAL A 5 -6.56 1.49 -6.55
C VAL A 5 -7.80 1.92 -5.77
N ASP A 6 -8.86 2.34 -6.46
CA ASP A 6 -10.12 2.75 -5.84
C ASP A 6 -10.78 1.58 -5.05
N LEU A 7 -10.72 0.34 -5.56
CA LEU A 7 -11.20 -0.86 -4.85
C LEU A 7 -10.45 -1.17 -3.55
N ILE A 8 -9.20 -0.70 -3.41
CA ILE A 8 -8.41 -0.88 -2.19
C ILE A 8 -8.83 0.12 -1.11
N SER A 9 -9.33 1.28 -1.50
CA SER A 9 -9.89 2.29 -0.59
C SER A 9 -11.27 1.88 -0.04
N GLU A 10 -12.03 1.03 -0.76
CA GLU A 10 -13.29 0.51 -0.24
C GLU A 10 -13.06 -0.39 0.99
N GLN A 11 -13.76 -0.07 2.10
CA GLN A 11 -13.77 -0.91 3.29
C GLN A 11 -14.86 -1.98 3.20
N GLY A 12 -14.56 -3.19 3.69
CA GLY A 12 -15.58 -4.18 4.06
C GLY A 12 -16.02 -5.18 2.97
N ARG A 13 -15.22 -5.43 1.92
CA ARG A 13 -15.60 -6.37 0.84
C ARG A 13 -14.51 -7.41 0.59
N ASP A 14 -14.93 -8.65 0.33
CA ASP A 14 -14.11 -9.75 -0.22
C ASP A 14 -13.29 -9.33 -1.46
N LEU A 15 -13.80 -8.33 -2.19
CA LEU A 15 -13.14 -7.76 -3.36
C LEU A 15 -11.86 -6.98 -3.03
N THR A 16 -11.71 -6.41 -1.83
CA THR A 16 -10.51 -5.62 -1.53
C THR A 16 -9.27 -6.50 -1.37
N GLU A 17 -9.40 -7.64 -0.69
CA GLU A 17 -8.28 -8.58 -0.56
C GLU A 17 -7.84 -9.09 -1.94
N LYS A 18 -8.81 -9.40 -2.81
CA LYS A 18 -8.55 -9.78 -4.20
C LYS A 18 -7.87 -8.65 -5.00
N ALA A 19 -8.33 -7.41 -4.84
CA ALA A 19 -7.72 -6.24 -5.48
C ALA A 19 -6.26 -6.04 -5.03
N MET A 20 -5.98 -6.22 -3.73
CA MET A 20 -4.62 -6.16 -3.18
C MET A 20 -3.72 -7.28 -3.72
N VAL A 21 -4.25 -8.49 -3.92
CA VAL A 21 -3.52 -9.61 -4.57
C VAL A 21 -3.18 -9.26 -6.02
N VAL A 22 -4.14 -8.72 -6.78
CA VAL A 22 -3.87 -8.29 -8.17
C VAL A 22 -2.84 -7.17 -8.21
N LEU A 23 -2.97 -6.16 -7.33
CA LEU A 23 -2.02 -5.05 -7.22
C LEU A 23 -0.61 -5.56 -6.86
N SER A 24 -0.52 -6.61 -6.05
CA SER A 24 0.76 -7.25 -5.72
C SER A 24 1.47 -7.86 -6.90
N SER A 25 0.73 -8.62 -7.71
CA SER A 25 1.28 -9.21 -8.93
C SER A 25 1.74 -8.11 -9.88
N LEU A 26 0.95 -7.06 -10.05
CA LEU A 26 1.28 -5.92 -10.89
C LEU A 26 2.50 -5.14 -10.37
N ALA A 27 2.66 -4.96 -9.06
CA ALA A 27 3.82 -4.25 -8.49
C ALA A 27 5.18 -4.91 -8.79
N THR A 28 5.21 -6.17 -9.23
CA THR A 28 6.44 -6.82 -9.71
C THR A 28 6.91 -6.29 -11.07
N ILE A 29 6.01 -5.68 -11.85
CA ILE A 29 6.26 -5.15 -13.18
C ILE A 29 6.61 -3.64 -13.07
N PRO A 30 7.75 -3.18 -13.62
CA PRO A 30 8.18 -1.78 -13.49
C PRO A 30 7.15 -0.75 -13.96
N GLU A 31 6.55 -0.96 -15.13
CA GLU A 31 5.58 -0.05 -15.74
C GLU A 31 4.30 0.04 -14.89
N ALA A 32 3.89 -1.09 -14.31
CA ALA A 32 2.73 -1.13 -13.44
C ALA A 32 3.01 -0.45 -12.09
N ARG A 33 4.23 -0.51 -11.55
CA ARG A 33 4.58 0.30 -10.35
C ARG A 33 4.42 1.78 -10.60
N ILE A 34 4.86 2.26 -11.76
CA ILE A 34 4.68 3.67 -12.15
C ILE A 34 3.19 4.02 -12.17
N ALA A 35 2.39 3.22 -12.87
CA ALA A 35 0.95 3.43 -12.95
C ALA A 35 0.26 3.37 -11.57
N ILE A 36 0.65 2.45 -10.68
CA ILE A 36 0.10 2.37 -9.30
C ILE A 36 0.34 3.68 -8.56
N VAL A 37 1.56 4.22 -8.65
CA VAL A 37 1.93 5.44 -7.93
C VAL A 37 1.27 6.68 -8.54
N GLU A 38 1.18 6.77 -9.87
CA GLU A 38 0.51 7.87 -10.57
C GLU A 38 -0.98 7.96 -10.21
N GLU A 39 -1.63 6.82 -9.94
CA GLU A 39 -3.03 6.75 -9.55
C GLU A 39 -3.26 6.92 -8.04
N GLY A 40 -2.24 7.34 -7.28
CA GLY A 40 -2.35 7.60 -5.85
C GLY A 40 -2.23 6.36 -4.95
N GLY A 41 -1.74 5.24 -5.47
CA GLY A 41 -1.65 3.98 -4.73
C GLY A 41 -0.84 4.08 -3.42
N VAL A 42 0.17 4.97 -3.33
CA VAL A 42 0.92 5.18 -2.08
C VAL A 42 0.01 5.75 -0.98
N THR A 43 -0.78 6.79 -1.29
CA THR A 43 -1.72 7.40 -0.34
C THR A 43 -2.76 6.37 0.13
N VAL A 44 -3.38 5.65 -0.81
CA VAL A 44 -4.38 4.62 -0.49
C VAL A 44 -3.80 3.52 0.40
N LEU A 45 -2.57 3.10 0.15
CA LEU A 45 -1.91 2.09 0.98
C LEU A 45 -1.57 2.63 2.37
N VAL A 46 -1.16 3.90 2.52
CA VAL A 46 -0.93 4.51 3.83
C VAL A 46 -2.23 4.55 4.65
N GLU A 47 -3.33 5.00 4.06
CA GLU A 47 -4.65 5.02 4.72
C GLU A 47 -5.12 3.62 5.12
N ALA A 48 -4.82 2.62 4.28
CA ALA A 48 -5.18 1.23 4.56
C ALA A 48 -4.45 0.65 5.80
N ILE A 49 -3.32 1.20 6.23
CA ILE A 49 -2.59 0.69 7.42
C ILE A 49 -3.47 0.75 8.68
N GLU A 50 -4.28 1.77 8.84
CA GLU A 50 -4.98 1.99 10.11
C GLU A 50 -6.23 1.13 10.24
N VAL A 51 -6.92 0.90 9.12
CA VAL A 51 -8.28 0.32 9.08
C VAL A 51 -8.32 -1.19 8.81
N ARG A 52 -7.19 -1.80 8.43
CA ARG A 52 -7.12 -3.23 8.06
C ARG A 52 -6.90 -4.14 9.27
N SER A 53 -7.30 -5.42 9.10
CA SER A 53 -6.96 -6.51 10.03
C SER A 53 -5.44 -6.70 10.14
N VAL A 54 -4.95 -7.39 11.18
CA VAL A 54 -3.51 -7.64 11.37
C VAL A 54 -2.83 -8.20 10.11
N LYS A 55 -3.42 -9.23 9.50
CA LYS A 55 -2.94 -9.81 8.23
C LYS A 55 -2.99 -8.83 7.07
N GLY A 56 -4.04 -8.01 7.00
CA GLY A 56 -4.17 -6.97 5.98
C GLY A 56 -3.09 -5.88 6.11
N LYS A 57 -2.72 -5.50 7.34
CA LYS A 57 -1.66 -4.51 7.60
C LYS A 57 -0.29 -5.01 7.13
N GLU A 58 0.07 -6.26 7.44
CA GLU A 58 1.32 -6.87 6.97
C GLU A 58 1.42 -6.82 5.44
N PHE A 59 0.33 -7.18 4.77
CA PHE A 59 0.27 -7.16 3.32
C PHE A 59 0.44 -5.75 2.75
N VAL A 60 -0.25 -4.75 3.33
CA VAL A 60 -0.13 -3.34 2.93
C VAL A 60 1.31 -2.84 3.08
N VAL A 61 1.96 -3.14 4.21
CA VAL A 61 3.36 -2.76 4.47
C VAL A 61 4.30 -3.42 3.46
N LEU A 62 4.10 -4.70 3.15
CA LEU A 62 4.88 -5.39 2.13
C LEU A 62 4.77 -4.69 0.76
N LYS A 63 3.58 -4.19 0.39
CA LYS A 63 3.40 -3.44 -0.86
C LYS A 63 4.09 -2.08 -0.83
N LEU A 64 3.96 -1.34 0.26
CA LEU A 64 4.67 -0.06 0.42
C LEU A 64 6.18 -0.26 0.32
N LEU A 65 6.71 -1.33 0.92
CA LEU A 65 8.12 -1.70 0.80
C LEU A 65 8.51 -1.97 -0.66
N GLN A 66 7.73 -2.77 -1.40
CA GLN A 66 7.99 -3.05 -2.81
C GLN A 66 7.98 -1.79 -3.69
N LEU A 67 7.07 -0.85 -3.44
CA LEU A 67 7.01 0.41 -4.17
C LEU A 67 8.16 1.35 -3.81
N CYS A 68 8.67 1.29 -2.58
CA CYS A 68 9.64 2.25 -2.06
C CYS A 68 11.10 1.79 -2.12
N ALA A 69 11.38 0.49 -2.13
CA ALA A 69 12.73 -0.09 -1.99
C ALA A 69 13.74 0.57 -2.94
N ASP A 70 13.41 0.64 -4.23
CA ASP A 70 14.31 1.15 -5.27
C ASP A 70 13.89 2.52 -5.81
N SER A 71 12.99 3.24 -5.11
CA SER A 71 12.47 4.53 -5.58
C SER A 71 12.54 5.61 -4.51
N VAL A 72 13.52 6.51 -4.67
CA VAL A 72 13.65 7.73 -3.84
C VAL A 72 12.39 8.59 -3.94
N ARG A 73 11.81 8.70 -5.14
CA ARG A 73 10.57 9.43 -5.37
C ARG A 73 9.42 8.87 -4.53
N ASN A 74 9.26 7.54 -4.52
CA ASN A 74 8.15 6.90 -3.78
C ASN A 74 8.36 6.99 -2.27
N ARG A 75 9.61 6.93 -1.79
CA ARG A 75 9.94 7.25 -0.38
C ARG A 75 9.57 8.68 -0.01
N GLY A 76 9.86 9.65 -0.89
CA GLY A 76 9.45 11.04 -0.70
C GLY A 76 7.93 11.20 -0.61
N LEU A 77 7.18 10.47 -1.46
CA LEU A 77 5.72 10.41 -1.37
C LEU A 77 5.27 9.83 -0.04
N LEU A 78 5.80 8.67 0.38
CA LEU A 78 5.46 8.04 1.66
C LEU A 78 5.63 8.98 2.86
N VAL A 79 6.72 9.76 2.87
CA VAL A 79 6.96 10.78 3.91
C VAL A 79 5.92 11.91 3.84
N ARG A 80 5.62 12.39 2.63
CA ARG A 80 4.64 13.47 2.42
C ARG A 80 3.23 13.08 2.85
N GLU A 81 2.84 11.83 2.60
CA GLU A 81 1.52 11.29 2.96
C GLU A 81 1.46 10.85 4.43
N VAL A 82 2.39 11.30 5.29
CA VAL A 82 2.44 10.99 6.74
C VAL A 82 2.56 9.48 7.03
N GLY A 83 3.02 8.69 6.05
CA GLY A 83 3.13 7.23 6.17
C GLY A 83 4.14 6.75 7.21
N ILE A 84 5.05 7.62 7.67
CA ILE A 84 6.03 7.25 8.71
C ILE A 84 5.36 6.97 10.05
N SER A 85 4.37 7.75 10.45
CA SER A 85 3.72 7.60 11.76
C SER A 85 2.99 6.26 11.91
N PRO A 86 2.14 5.82 10.96
CA PRO A 86 1.52 4.50 11.00
C PRO A 86 2.53 3.35 10.97
N LEU A 87 3.64 3.49 10.23
CA LEU A 87 4.69 2.48 10.19
C LEU A 87 5.46 2.35 11.51
N VAL A 88 5.73 3.47 12.19
CA VAL A 88 6.34 3.47 13.53
C VAL A 88 5.41 2.83 14.55
N ALA A 89 4.12 3.19 14.53
CA ALA A 89 3.13 2.57 15.41
C ALA A 89 3.05 1.05 15.18
N LEU A 90 3.00 0.62 13.91
CA LEU A 90 3.04 -0.79 13.55
C LEU A 90 4.30 -1.51 14.02
N SER A 91 5.47 -0.88 13.96
CA SER A 91 6.71 -1.47 14.46
C SER A 91 6.70 -1.72 15.97
N GLN A 92 5.87 -0.99 16.72
CA GLN A 92 5.75 -1.13 18.19
C GLN A 92 4.67 -2.13 18.58
N THR A 93 3.62 -2.26 17.76
CA THR A 93 2.47 -3.15 18.01
C THR A 93 2.52 -4.44 17.17
N GLY A 94 3.54 -4.58 16.33
CA GLY A 94 3.68 -5.68 15.38
C GLY A 94 3.86 -7.02 16.10
N THR A 95 3.23 -8.06 15.56
CA THR A 95 3.49 -9.44 15.96
C THR A 95 4.72 -9.93 15.20
N ALA A 96 5.67 -10.55 15.91
CA ALA A 96 6.85 -11.20 15.33
C ALA A 96 6.48 -12.41 14.45
#